data_AF-A0A0C3G3G5-F1
#
_entry.id   AF-A0A0C3G3G5-F1
#
_cell.length_a   1.000
_cell.length_b   1.000
_cell.length_c   1.000
_cell.angle_alpha   90.00
_cell.angle_beta   90.00
_cell.angle_gamma   90.00
#
_symmetry.space_group_name_H-M   'P 1'
#
loop_
_entity.id
_entity.type
_entity.pdbx_description
1 polymer ?
#
loop_
_entity_poly.entity_id
_entity_poly.type
_entity_poly.pdbx_seq_one_letter_code
_entity_poly.pdbx_strand_id
1 'polypeptide(L)'
;MNVKYNQDHVETTWHSLGTCAMKPQKEGGVVDPRLNVFGTENLKVADLSICPDNLGTNTYSSALLVGEKAASLLCEDLGLKIKIPHAPVPHAPAPKGAPAGPMVK
;
A
#
# COMPACT_ATOMS: atom_id res chain seq x y z
N MET A 1 6.99 14.86 30.34
CA MET A 1 6.28 15.34 29.13
C MET A 1 5.28 16.42 29.54
N ASN A 2 5.24 17.55 28.84
CA ASN A 2 4.25 18.60 29.10
C ASN A 2 3.02 18.35 28.24
N VAL A 3 1.93 17.87 28.86
CA VAL A 3 0.68 17.51 28.16
C VAL A 3 0.11 18.69 27.37
N LYS A 4 0.20 19.90 27.91
CA LYS A 4 -0.31 21.11 27.26
C LYS A 4 0.43 21.43 25.96
N TYR A 5 1.76 21.29 25.96
CA TYR A 5 2.55 21.50 24.75
C TYR A 5 2.13 20.57 23.61
N ASN A 6 1.91 19.28 23.92
CA ASN A 6 1.48 18.31 22.91
C ASN A 6 0.06 18.61 22.38
N GLN A 7 -0.87 19.03 23.23
CA GLN A 7 -2.23 19.39 22.81
C GLN A 7 -2.22 20.58 21.83
N ASP A 8 -1.35 21.56 22.05
CA ASP A 8 -1.28 22.78 21.26
C ASP A 8 -0.53 22.60 19.92
N HIS A 9 0.27 21.53 19.76
CA HIS A 9 1.20 21.36 18.63
C HIS A 9 1.17 19.96 17.97
N VAL A 10 0.20 19.11 18.30
CA VAL A 10 0.06 17.80 17.63
C VAL A 10 -0.39 18.00 16.19
N GLU A 11 0.27 17.31 15.26
CA GLU A 11 0.02 17.42 13.84
C GLU A 11 0.01 16.05 13.17
N THR A 12 -0.50 16.01 11.93
CA THR A 12 -0.40 14.81 11.11
C THR A 12 1.03 14.54 10.67
N THR A 13 1.33 13.27 10.41
CA THR A 13 2.52 12.84 9.66
C THR A 13 2.18 12.37 8.25
N TRP A 14 0.96 12.67 7.79
CA TRP A 14 0.42 12.27 6.48
C TRP A 14 0.35 10.75 6.26
N HIS A 15 0.30 9.99 7.36
CA HIS A 15 0.17 8.53 7.39
C HIS A 15 -1.28 8.07 7.54
N SER A 16 -2.20 8.72 6.85
CA SER A 16 -3.63 8.39 6.90
C SER A 16 -3.91 7.01 6.32
N LEU A 17 -4.69 6.20 7.03
CA LEU A 17 -5.01 4.81 6.66
C LEU A 17 -6.30 4.32 7.35
N GLY A 18 -6.84 3.20 6.88
CA GLY A 18 -7.86 2.41 7.60
C GLY A 18 -9.33 2.80 7.44
N THR A 19 -9.68 3.73 6.55
CA THR A 19 -11.07 4.16 6.31
C THR A 19 -11.93 3.12 5.58
N CYS A 20 -11.33 2.13 4.93
CA CYS A 20 -11.97 1.01 4.24
C CYS A 20 -11.39 -0.34 4.72
N ALA A 21 -11.27 -0.51 6.03
CA ALA A 21 -10.56 -1.62 6.67
C ALA A 21 -10.87 -3.03 6.10
N MET A 22 -9.82 -3.79 5.82
CA MET A 22 -9.84 -5.19 5.43
C MET A 22 -10.01 -6.08 6.67
N LYS A 23 -11.26 -6.39 7.02
CA LYS A 23 -11.63 -7.26 8.16
C LYS A 23 -13.06 -7.80 7.96
N PRO A 24 -13.55 -8.72 8.81
CA PRO A 24 -14.92 -9.23 8.66
C PRO A 24 -15.97 -8.11 8.64
N GLN A 25 -16.95 -8.21 7.74
CA GLN A 25 -18.02 -7.21 7.62
C GLN A 25 -18.78 -7.01 8.93
N LYS A 26 -19.01 -8.10 9.70
CA LYS A 26 -19.63 -8.08 11.03
C LYS A 26 -18.85 -7.27 12.08
N GLU A 27 -17.57 -7.01 11.85
CA GLU A 27 -16.68 -6.22 12.71
C GLU A 27 -16.48 -4.80 12.15
N GLY A 28 -17.29 -4.39 11.18
CA GLY A 28 -17.21 -3.09 10.50
C GLY A 28 -16.17 -3.03 9.40
N GLY A 29 -15.81 -4.17 8.80
CA GLY A 29 -14.94 -4.21 7.63
C GLY A 29 -15.64 -3.74 6.35
N VAL A 30 -14.85 -3.20 5.42
CA VAL A 30 -15.34 -2.68 4.13
C VAL A 30 -14.92 -3.58 2.97
N VAL A 31 -13.73 -4.18 3.05
CA VAL A 31 -13.23 -5.10 2.02
C VAL A 31 -12.90 -6.48 2.57
N ASP A 32 -13.02 -7.49 1.72
CA ASP A 32 -12.62 -8.88 2.01
C ASP A 32 -11.08 -9.08 1.89
N PRO A 33 -10.53 -10.27 2.22
CA PRO A 33 -9.09 -10.54 2.09
C PRO A 33 -8.54 -10.49 0.66
N ARG A 34 -9.39 -10.41 -0.36
CA ARG A 34 -9.04 -10.20 -1.78
C ARG A 34 -9.29 -8.75 -2.23
N LEU A 35 -9.51 -7.85 -1.27
CA LEU A 35 -9.76 -6.42 -1.42
C LEU A 35 -11.08 -6.07 -2.12
N ASN A 36 -12.00 -7.02 -2.27
CA ASN A 36 -13.31 -6.75 -2.86
C ASN A 36 -14.19 -5.99 -1.87
N VAL A 37 -14.91 -4.97 -2.35
CA VAL A 37 -15.87 -4.24 -1.53
C VAL A 37 -17.11 -5.10 -1.30
N PHE A 38 -17.48 -5.31 -0.02
CA PHE A 38 -18.65 -6.13 0.32
C PHE A 38 -19.93 -5.58 -0.33
N GLY A 39 -20.78 -6.47 -0.85
CA GLY A 39 -22.05 -6.12 -1.48
C GLY A 39 -21.92 -5.57 -2.90
N THR A 40 -20.75 -5.69 -3.52
CA THR A 40 -20.49 -5.24 -4.90
C THR A 40 -19.77 -6.33 -5.69
N GLU A 41 -19.73 -6.17 -7.01
CA GLU A 41 -18.98 -7.03 -7.93
C GLU A 41 -17.98 -6.18 -8.74
N ASN A 42 -16.85 -6.76 -9.12
CA ASN A 42 -15.82 -6.12 -9.95
C ASN A 42 -15.26 -4.79 -9.40
N LEU A 43 -15.33 -4.58 -8.08
CA LEU A 43 -14.83 -3.38 -7.40
C LEU A 43 -13.89 -3.77 -6.26
N LYS A 44 -12.66 -3.22 -6.29
CA LYS A 44 -11.64 -3.37 -5.26
C LYS A 44 -11.13 -2.03 -4.78
N VAL A 45 -10.67 -1.96 -3.53
CA VAL A 45 -9.93 -0.82 -2.98
C VAL A 45 -8.46 -1.20 -2.81
N ALA A 46 -7.54 -0.39 -3.33
CA ALA A 46 -6.12 -0.73 -3.44
C ALA A 46 -5.20 0.42 -2.99
N ASP A 47 -5.43 0.91 -1.77
CA ASP A 47 -4.59 1.92 -1.12
C ASP A 47 -4.60 1.73 0.41
N LEU A 48 -3.99 2.65 1.17
CA LEU A 48 -3.86 2.55 2.63
C LEU A 48 -5.20 2.54 3.40
N SER A 49 -6.32 2.90 2.77
CA SER A 49 -7.64 2.80 3.41
C SER A 49 -7.96 1.37 3.87
N ILE A 50 -7.38 0.34 3.22
CA ILE A 50 -7.64 -1.06 3.55
C ILE A 50 -6.93 -1.56 4.81
N CYS A 51 -5.96 -0.81 5.36
CA CYS A 51 -5.21 -1.25 6.54
C CYS A 51 -6.14 -1.44 7.75
N PRO A 52 -6.26 -2.66 8.33
CA PRO A 52 -7.14 -2.89 9.46
C PRO A 52 -6.59 -2.35 10.79
N ASP A 53 -5.30 -2.03 10.86
CA ASP A 53 -4.61 -1.42 11.98
C ASP A 53 -3.39 -0.62 11.48
N ASN A 54 -2.76 0.15 12.37
CA ASN A 54 -1.65 1.04 12.07
C ASN A 54 -0.33 0.27 11.81
N LEU A 55 0.61 0.93 11.15
CA LEU A 55 1.93 0.41 10.84
C LEU A 55 3.00 1.34 11.41
N GLY A 56 4.02 0.78 12.07
CA GLY A 56 5.13 1.54 12.65
C GLY A 56 6.16 2.03 11.62
N THR A 57 5.72 2.70 10.55
CA THR A 57 6.58 3.14 9.45
C THR A 57 6.03 4.37 8.72
N ASN A 58 6.88 5.09 8.00
CA ASN A 58 6.42 6.07 7.03
C ASN A 58 5.72 5.33 5.87
N THR A 59 4.48 5.72 5.57
CA THR A 59 3.55 4.81 4.89
C THR A 59 3.73 4.70 3.37
N TYR A 60 4.72 5.38 2.78
CA TYR A 60 4.96 5.25 1.34
C TYR A 60 5.36 3.82 0.95
N SER A 61 6.24 3.18 1.71
CA SER A 61 6.61 1.77 1.50
C SER A 61 5.40 0.84 1.62
N SER A 62 4.55 1.08 2.61
CA SER A 62 3.31 0.33 2.83
C SER A 62 2.32 0.52 1.68
N ALA A 63 2.16 1.75 1.18
CA ALA A 63 1.25 2.04 0.06
C ALA A 63 1.71 1.33 -1.22
N LEU A 64 3.02 1.36 -1.52
CA LEU A 64 3.59 0.60 -2.63
C LEU A 64 3.32 -0.91 -2.48
N LEU A 65 3.51 -1.45 -1.27
CA LEU A 65 3.30 -2.88 -1.00
C LEU A 65 1.81 -3.29 -1.15
N VAL A 66 0.88 -2.45 -0.68
CA VAL A 66 -0.56 -2.67 -0.91
C VAL A 66 -0.84 -2.70 -2.42
N GLY A 67 -0.28 -1.76 -3.18
CA GLY A 67 -0.41 -1.71 -4.64
C GLY A 67 0.12 -2.99 -5.33
N GLU A 68 1.31 -3.46 -4.96
CA GLU A 68 1.90 -4.70 -5.51
C GLU A 68 1.03 -5.93 -5.20
N LYS A 69 0.51 -6.04 -3.97
CA LYS A 69 -0.36 -7.15 -3.60
C LYS A 69 -1.72 -7.06 -4.33
N ALA A 70 -2.29 -5.87 -4.45
CA ALA A 70 -3.53 -5.65 -5.19
C ALA A 70 -3.38 -5.99 -6.68
N ALA A 71 -2.27 -5.59 -7.31
CA ALA A 71 -1.95 -5.96 -8.68
C ALA A 71 -1.85 -7.47 -8.86
N SER A 72 -1.24 -8.17 -7.89
CA SER A 72 -1.16 -9.64 -7.89
C SER A 72 -2.54 -10.29 -7.81
N LEU A 73 -3.40 -9.86 -6.88
CA LEU A 73 -4.76 -10.38 -6.73
C LEU A 73 -5.60 -10.13 -7.99
N LEU A 74 -5.50 -8.95 -8.59
CA LEU A 74 -6.22 -8.62 -9.82
C LEU A 74 -5.70 -9.44 -11.01
N CYS A 75 -4.39 -9.62 -11.13
CA CYS A 75 -3.81 -10.45 -12.18
C CYS A 75 -4.24 -11.92 -12.04
N GLU A 76 -4.28 -12.46 -10.82
CA GLU A 76 -4.81 -13.80 -10.53
C GLU A 76 -6.28 -13.92 -10.98
N ASP A 77 -7.13 -12.97 -10.59
CA ASP A 77 -8.56 -12.96 -10.92
C ASP A 77 -8.81 -12.93 -12.45
N LEU A 78 -7.91 -12.29 -13.21
CA LEU A 78 -7.99 -12.15 -14.67
C LEU A 78 -7.17 -13.19 -15.47
N GLY A 79 -6.45 -14.10 -14.80
CA GLY A 79 -5.54 -15.04 -15.48
C GLY A 79 -4.33 -14.39 -16.15
N LEU A 80 -3.92 -13.22 -15.68
CA LEU A 80 -2.74 -12.47 -16.16
C LEU A 80 -1.49 -12.81 -15.34
N LYS A 81 -0.31 -12.51 -15.90
CA LYS A 81 0.98 -12.65 -15.22
C LYS A 81 1.69 -11.31 -15.13
N ILE A 82 2.12 -10.93 -13.92
CA ILE A 82 2.97 -9.76 -13.70
C ILE A 82 4.34 -9.98 -14.36
N LYS A 83 4.82 -8.97 -15.09
CA LYS A 83 6.16 -8.97 -15.70
C LYS A 83 7.19 -8.39 -14.75
N ILE A 84 8.33 -9.07 -14.62
CA ILE A 84 9.47 -8.62 -13.81
C ILE A 84 10.73 -8.66 -14.69
N PRO A 85 11.51 -7.57 -14.78
CA PRO A 85 11.26 -6.26 -14.17
C PRO A 85 10.10 -5.50 -14.85
N HIS A 86 9.64 -4.42 -14.21
CA HIS A 86 8.73 -3.47 -14.84
C HIS A 86 9.40 -2.76 -16.04
N ALA A 87 8.62 -1.99 -16.81
CA ALA A 87 9.17 -1.15 -17.88
C ALA A 87 10.28 -0.23 -17.36
N PRO A 88 11.30 0.10 -18.18
CA PRO A 88 12.38 0.99 -17.77
C PRO A 88 11.86 2.33 -17.28
N VAL A 89 12.32 2.76 -16.10
CA VAL A 89 11.96 4.06 -15.52
C VAL A 89 12.69 5.16 -16.31
N PRO A 90 11.99 6.20 -16.81
CA PRO A 90 12.61 7.29 -17.54
C PRO A 90 13.76 7.95 -16.76
N HIS A 91 14.83 8.31 -17.47
CA HIS A 91 16.03 8.96 -16.91
C HIS A 91 16.81 8.12 -15.88
N ALA A 92 16.44 6.87 -15.62
CA ALA A 92 17.16 5.97 -14.75
C ALA A 92 18.00 4.95 -15.56
N PRO A 93 19.22 4.60 -15.09
CA PRO A 93 19.97 3.48 -15.64
C PRO A 93 19.25 2.15 -15.33
N ALA A 94 19.34 1.18 -16.24
CA ALA A 94 18.82 -0.16 -15.97
C ALA A 94 19.58 -0.80 -14.78
N PRO A 95 18.89 -1.24 -13.72
CA PRO A 95 19.55 -1.81 -12.56
C PRO A 95 20.15 -3.20 -12.87
N LYS A 96 21.27 -3.53 -12.23
CA LYS A 96 21.98 -4.82 -12.43
C LYS A 96 21.27 -6.03 -11.81
N GLY A 97 20.25 -5.82 -10.97
CA GLY A 97 19.58 -6.90 -10.22
C GLY A 97 20.42 -7.55 -9.11
N ALA A 98 21.59 -6.99 -8.80
CA ALA A 98 22.49 -7.42 -7.73
C ALA A 98 23.11 -6.19 -7.04
N PRO A 99 23.60 -6.32 -5.79
CA PRO A 99 24.31 -5.24 -5.11
C PRO A 99 25.43 -4.68 -5.99
N ALA A 100 25.47 -3.35 -6.12
CA ALA A 100 26.47 -2.65 -6.91
C ALA A 100 26.90 -1.38 -6.18
N GLY A 101 28.19 -1.04 -6.28
CA GLY A 101 28.68 0.26 -5.86
C GLY A 101 28.10 1.40 -6.71
N PRO A 102 28.28 2.66 -6.29
CA PRO A 102 27.89 3.79 -7.11
C PRO A 102 28.57 3.70 -8.48
N MET A 103 27.84 4.10 -9.53
CA MET A 103 28.43 4.28 -10.85
C MET A 103 29.36 5.49 -10.76
N VAL A 104 30.65 5.25 -10.50
CA VAL A 104 31.68 6.27 -10.59
C VAL A 104 31.72 6.72 -12.06
N LYS A 105 31.64 8.04 -12.30
CA LYS A 105 31.82 8.61 -13.63
C LYS A 105 33.24 8.36 -14.14
#